data_AF-A0A957IW21-F1
#
_entry.id   AF-A0A957IW21-F1
#
_cell.length_a   1.000
_cell.length_b   1.000
_cell.length_c   1.000
_cell.angle_alpha   90.00
_cell.angle_beta   90.00
_cell.angle_gamma   90.00
#
_symmetry.space_group_name_H-M   'P 1'
#
loop_
_entity.id
_entity.type
_entity.pdbx_description
1 polymer ?
#
loop_
_entity_poly.entity_id
_entity_poly.type
_entity_poly.pdbx_seq_one_letter_code
_entity_poly.pdbx_strand_id
1 'polypeptide(L)'
;MILLNILWVLLQVPLVTGPPATAVLYAMARKMHDGEVWEMQETWRLLRQLFWPAWRWALPNLLVGGALVWNFYAFQAASGGLWIALRLAWGLLLLLWLLLNLFYWPFWLAQTDKSLRTTYANAARFLLRHPGAGLLLGGTAVLVLLLSLRFVLPLTAGAVCWLALVGVTAVSRALAPRT
;
A
#
# COMPACT_ATOMS: atom_id res chain seq x y z
N MET A 1 -13.22 7.60 -9.80
CA MET A 1 -12.53 7.02 -8.62
C MET A 1 -12.66 5.50 -8.52
N ILE A 2 -13.87 4.96 -8.60
CA ILE A 2 -14.09 3.50 -8.51
C ILE A 2 -13.30 2.73 -9.58
N LEU A 3 -13.31 3.18 -10.84
CA LEU A 3 -12.57 2.54 -11.93
C LEU A 3 -11.04 2.51 -11.69
N LEU A 4 -10.49 3.57 -11.08
CA LEU A 4 -9.06 3.66 -10.75
C LEU A 4 -8.68 2.74 -9.59
N ASN A 5 -9.54 2.62 -8.58
CA ASN A 5 -9.36 1.65 -7.51
C ASN A 5 -9.42 0.21 -8.04
N ILE A 6 -10.36 -0.10 -8.94
CA ILE A 6 -10.44 -1.42 -9.59
C ILE A 6 -9.16 -1.69 -10.38
N LEU A 7 -8.69 -0.73 -11.18
CA LEU A 7 -7.46 -0.87 -11.95
C LEU A 7 -6.25 -1.05 -11.03
N TRP A 8 -6.18 -0.29 -9.93
CA TRP A 8 -5.11 -0.38 -8.94
C TRP A 8 -5.09 -1.75 -8.25
N VAL A 9 -6.24 -2.28 -7.82
CA VAL A 9 -6.34 -3.63 -7.24
C VAL A 9 -5.94 -4.69 -8.26
N LEU A 10 -6.41 -4.59 -9.51
CA LEU A 10 -6.04 -5.53 -10.58
C LEU A 10 -4.53 -5.47 -10.89
N LEU A 11 -3.93 -4.29 -10.86
CA LEU A 11 -2.49 -4.08 -11.03
C LEU A 11 -1.67 -4.46 -9.80
N GLN A 12 -2.27 -4.76 -8.65
CA GLN A 12 -1.56 -5.35 -7.52
C GLN A 12 -1.43 -6.88 -7.63
N VAL A 13 -2.33 -7.55 -8.38
CA VAL A 13 -2.30 -9.00 -8.57
C VAL A 13 -0.96 -9.49 -9.17
N PRO A 14 -0.32 -8.79 -10.13
CA PRO A 14 0.97 -9.22 -10.66
C PRO A 14 2.16 -8.99 -9.73
N LEU A 15 1.98 -8.30 -8.58
CA LEU A 15 3.02 -7.75 -7.67
C LEU A 15 4.01 -6.76 -8.35
N VAL A 16 4.43 -7.04 -9.57
CA VAL A 16 5.35 -6.26 -10.43
C VAL A 16 4.77 -4.90 -10.81
N THR A 17 3.46 -4.81 -11.01
CA THR A 17 2.76 -3.56 -11.37
C THR A 17 2.23 -2.78 -10.18
N GLY A 18 2.35 -3.30 -8.95
CA GLY A 18 1.85 -2.65 -7.73
C GLY A 18 2.49 -1.29 -7.45
N PRO A 19 3.84 -1.17 -7.46
CA PRO A 19 4.48 0.12 -7.25
C PRO A 19 4.19 1.15 -8.36
N PRO A 20 4.29 0.80 -9.66
CA PRO A 20 3.88 1.70 -10.75
C PRO A 20 2.41 2.13 -10.66
N ALA A 21 1.49 1.22 -10.30
CA ALA A 21 0.08 1.57 -10.13
C ALA A 21 -0.14 2.57 -9.00
N THR A 22 0.61 2.44 -7.90
CA THR A 22 0.58 3.40 -6.79
C THR A 22 1.06 4.79 -7.25
N ALA A 23 2.16 4.85 -7.99
CA ALA A 23 2.66 6.09 -8.57
C ALA A 23 1.63 6.80 -9.46
N VAL A 24 0.99 6.02 -10.35
CA VAL A 24 -0.04 6.51 -11.27
C VAL A 24 -1.26 7.01 -10.50
N LEU A 25 -1.70 6.31 -9.46
CA LEU A 25 -2.81 6.75 -8.62
C LEU A 25 -2.55 8.14 -8.02
N TYR A 26 -1.36 8.38 -7.47
CA TYR A 26 -0.97 9.69 -6.93
C TYR A 26 -0.88 10.77 -8.03
N ALA A 27 -0.33 10.44 -9.20
CA ALA A 27 -0.26 11.38 -10.32
C ALA A 27 -1.65 11.82 -10.79
N MET A 28 -2.60 10.88 -10.82
CA MET A 28 -3.97 11.14 -11.22
C MET A 28 -4.75 11.88 -10.13
N ALA A 29 -4.51 11.55 -8.86
CA ALA A 29 -5.04 12.31 -7.72
C ALA A 29 -4.65 13.79 -7.79
N ARG A 30 -3.39 14.07 -8.15
CA ARG A 30 -2.91 15.44 -8.35
C ARG A 30 -3.59 16.12 -9.54
N LYS A 31 -3.68 15.47 -10.70
CA LYS A 31 -4.36 16.03 -11.88
C LYS A 31 -5.81 16.41 -11.61
N MET A 32 -6.54 15.61 -10.85
CA MET A 32 -7.91 15.95 -10.46
C MET A 32 -7.99 17.12 -9.49
N HIS A 33 -7.03 17.22 -8.57
CA HIS A 33 -6.92 18.39 -7.71
C HIS A 33 -6.67 19.66 -8.53
N ASP A 34 -5.88 19.54 -9.60
CA ASP A 34 -5.57 20.62 -10.54
C ASP A 34 -6.70 20.88 -11.57
N GLY A 35 -7.81 20.12 -11.51
CA GLY A 35 -8.98 20.30 -12.37
C GLY A 35 -8.84 19.77 -13.81
N GLU A 36 -7.81 18.98 -14.09
CA GLU A 36 -7.56 18.44 -15.44
C GLU A 36 -8.49 17.25 -15.76
N VAL A 37 -9.07 17.25 -16.96
CA VAL A 37 -9.82 16.11 -17.50
C VAL A 37 -8.84 15.02 -17.94
N TRP A 38 -9.10 13.77 -17.56
CA TRP A 38 -8.22 12.64 -17.82
C TRP A 38 -8.89 11.59 -18.71
N GLU A 39 -8.15 11.07 -19.69
CA GLU A 39 -8.56 9.97 -20.55
C GLU A 39 -7.79 8.67 -20.24
N MET A 40 -8.45 7.52 -20.37
CA MET A 40 -7.85 6.21 -20.08
C MET A 40 -6.50 5.94 -20.78
N GLN A 41 -6.32 6.47 -22.00
CA GLN A 41 -5.07 6.34 -22.74
C GLN A 41 -3.89 7.02 -22.03
N GLU A 42 -4.14 8.12 -21.29
CA GLU A 42 -3.11 8.80 -20.52
C GLU A 42 -2.61 7.97 -19.33
N THR A 43 -3.45 7.09 -18.77
CA THR A 43 -3.04 6.20 -17.66
C THR A 43 -1.96 5.24 -18.10
N TRP A 44 -2.09 4.69 -19.30
CA TRP A 44 -1.08 3.79 -19.86
C TRP A 44 0.24 4.51 -20.13
N ARG A 45 0.17 5.76 -20.61
CA ARG A 45 1.35 6.61 -20.78
C ARG A 45 2.03 6.90 -19.44
N LEU A 46 1.26 7.29 -18.42
CA LEU A 46 1.76 7.54 -17.06
C LEU A 46 2.38 6.28 -16.43
N LEU A 47 1.77 5.11 -16.65
CA LEU A 47 2.29 3.84 -16.15
C LEU A 47 3.69 3.56 -16.69
N ARG A 48 3.90 3.73 -18.00
CA ARG A 48 5.22 3.53 -18.62
C ARG A 48 6.25 4.56 -18.15
N GLN A 49 5.84 5.83 -18.00
CA GLN A 49 6.72 6.89 -17.52
C GLN A 49 7.14 6.71 -16.06
N LEU A 50 6.19 6.29 -15.20
CA LEU A 50 6.40 6.12 -13.77
C LEU A 50 6.91 4.73 -13.39
N PHE A 51 7.02 3.79 -14.34
CA PHE A 51 7.43 2.41 -14.07
C PHE A 51 8.78 2.34 -13.34
N TRP A 52 9.83 2.93 -13.93
CA TRP A 52 11.17 2.93 -13.33
C TRP A 52 11.28 3.80 -12.08
N PRO A 53 10.75 5.05 -12.05
CA PRO A 53 10.69 5.83 -10.82
C PRO A 53 10.01 5.10 -9.66
N ALA A 54 8.91 4.39 -9.95
CA ALA A 54 8.18 3.64 -8.94
C ALA A 54 8.99 2.47 -8.39
N TRP A 55 9.75 1.76 -9.24
CA TRP A 55 10.66 0.70 -8.78
C TRP A 55 11.82 1.24 -7.94
N ARG A 56 12.35 2.43 -8.27
CA ARG A 56 13.37 3.10 -7.45
C ARG A 56 12.86 3.49 -6.07
N TRP A 57 11.55 3.75 -5.93
CA TRP A 57 10.89 3.94 -4.65
C TRP A 57 10.52 2.61 -3.96
N ALA A 58 10.11 1.60 -4.73
CA ALA A 58 9.69 0.30 -4.21
C ALA A 58 10.84 -0.47 -3.59
N LEU A 59 12.02 -0.45 -4.21
CA LEU A 59 13.17 -1.26 -3.80
C LEU A 59 13.63 -0.92 -2.37
N PRO A 60 13.83 0.36 -1.98
CA PRO A 60 14.10 0.73 -0.59
C PRO A 60 12.97 0.34 0.36
N ASN A 61 11.71 0.44 -0.07
CA ASN A 61 10.57 0.06 0.77
C ASN A 61 10.50 -1.44 1.04
N LEU A 62 10.77 -2.26 0.03
CA LEU A 62 10.84 -3.71 0.17
C LEU A 62 12.03 -4.12 1.05
N LEU A 63 13.19 -3.49 0.88
CA LEU A 63 14.37 -3.77 1.70
C LEU A 63 14.16 -3.37 3.16
N VAL A 64 13.76 -2.12 3.42
CA VAL A 64 13.57 -1.61 4.79
C VAL A 64 12.37 -2.29 5.46
N GLY A 65 11.23 -2.38 4.75
CA GLY A 65 10.03 -3.04 5.25
C GLY A 65 10.28 -4.52 5.51
N GLY A 66 10.92 -5.23 4.58
CA GLY A 66 11.29 -6.64 4.73
C GLY A 66 12.24 -6.88 5.89
N ALA A 67 13.30 -6.07 6.02
CA ALA A 67 14.25 -6.16 7.13
C ALA A 67 13.57 -5.91 8.49
N LEU A 68 12.65 -4.94 8.57
CA LEU A 68 11.91 -4.65 9.81
C LEU A 68 10.95 -5.79 10.17
N VAL A 69 10.17 -6.29 9.22
CA VAL A 69 9.27 -7.44 9.45
C VAL A 69 10.06 -8.67 9.87
N TRP A 70 11.18 -8.95 9.19
CA TRP A 70 12.08 -10.04 9.55
C TRP A 70 12.65 -9.85 10.97
N ASN A 71 13.04 -8.64 11.35
CA ASN A 71 13.52 -8.34 12.70
C ASN A 71 12.44 -8.67 13.75
N PHE A 72 11.20 -8.22 13.53
CA PHE A 72 10.10 -8.52 14.45
C PHE A 72 9.82 -10.02 14.55
N TYR A 73 9.85 -10.74 13.42
CA TYR A 73 9.65 -12.19 13.39
C TYR A 73 10.79 -12.96 14.07
N ALA A 74 12.04 -12.66 13.73
CA ALA A 74 13.22 -13.34 14.26
C ALA A 74 13.38 -13.15 15.78
N PHE A 75 13.07 -11.96 16.29
CA PHE A 75 13.21 -11.64 17.70
C PHE A 75 11.90 -11.74 18.49
N GLN A 76 10.84 -12.36 17.96
CA GLN A 76 9.53 -12.44 18.62
C GLN A 76 9.56 -13.21 19.95
N ALA A 77 10.42 -14.21 20.08
CA ALA A 77 10.56 -15.03 21.29
C ALA A 77 11.50 -14.43 22.35
N ALA A 78 12.27 -13.39 22.01
CA ALA A 78 13.22 -12.77 22.92
C ALA A 78 12.49 -11.98 24.02
N SER A 79 12.64 -12.39 25.28
CA SER A 79 12.04 -11.75 26.45
C SER A 79 13.08 -10.96 27.25
N GLY A 80 12.68 -9.81 27.79
CA GLY A 80 13.52 -8.97 28.65
C GLY A 80 13.33 -7.47 28.40
N GLY A 81 13.60 -6.63 29.40
CA GLY A 81 13.37 -5.18 29.31
C GLY A 81 14.12 -4.52 28.14
N LEU A 82 15.36 -4.92 27.89
CA LEU A 82 16.16 -4.44 26.76
C LEU A 82 15.54 -4.80 25.40
N TRP A 83 15.02 -6.03 25.26
CA TRP A 83 14.35 -6.48 24.03
C TRP A 83 13.04 -5.75 23.79
N ILE A 84 12.29 -5.44 24.85
CA ILE A 84 11.08 -4.61 24.77
C ILE A 84 11.44 -3.19 24.28
N ALA A 85 12.46 -2.56 24.86
CA ALA A 85 12.91 -1.24 24.43
C ALA A 85 13.36 -1.22 22.96
N LEU A 86 14.12 -2.23 22.52
CA LEU A 86 14.51 -2.40 21.12
C LEU A 86 13.31 -2.55 20.19
N ARG A 87 12.30 -3.36 20.55
CA ARG A 87 11.07 -3.50 19.76
C ARG A 87 10.32 -2.19 19.63
N LEU A 88 10.22 -1.41 20.70
CA LEU A 88 9.60 -0.08 20.67
C LEU A 88 10.37 0.88 19.76
N ALA A 89 11.70 0.88 19.83
CA ALA A 89 12.56 1.70 18.97
C ALA A 89 12.39 1.32 17.48
N TRP A 90 12.41 0.03 17.15
CA TRP A 90 12.17 -0.46 15.80
C TRP A 90 10.74 -0.18 15.32
N GLY A 91 9.75 -0.26 16.21
CA GLY A 91 8.36 0.07 15.92
C GLY A 91 8.17 1.55 15.60
N LEU A 92 8.84 2.43 16.36
CA LEU A 92 8.85 3.86 16.09
C LEU A 92 9.55 4.16 14.75
N LEU A 93 10.68 3.51 14.47
CA LEU A 93 11.37 3.67 13.20
C LEU A 93 10.50 3.23 12.01
N LEU A 94 9.79 2.10 12.14
CA LEU A 94 8.83 1.63 11.14
C LEU A 94 7.70 2.64 10.94
N LEU A 95 7.13 3.18 12.02
CA LEU A 95 6.08 4.18 11.96
C LEU A 95 6.55 5.44 11.22
N LEU A 96 7.73 5.95 11.57
CA LEU A 96 8.33 7.10 10.89
C LEU A 96 8.61 6.82 9.41
N TRP A 97 9.11 5.61 9.09
CA TRP A 97 9.32 5.18 7.72
C TRP A 97 8.02 5.16 6.90
N LEU A 98 6.94 4.61 7.48
CA LEU A 98 5.62 4.59 6.83
C LEU A 98 5.07 6.00 6.61
N LEU A 99 5.20 6.89 7.61
CA LEU A 99 4.80 8.29 7.47
C LEU A 99 5.56 8.98 6.34
N LEU A 100 6.88 8.80 6.26
CA LEU A 100 7.68 9.35 5.16
C LEU A 100 7.20 8.87 3.79
N ASN A 101 6.84 7.59 3.68
CA ASN A 101 6.33 7.01 2.43
C ASN A 101 4.94 7.52 2.06
N LEU A 102 4.10 7.86 3.04
CA LEU A 102 2.78 8.44 2.80
C LEU A 102 2.86 9.80 2.09
N PHE A 103 3.91 10.58 2.39
CA PHE A 103 4.17 11.88 1.77
C PHE A 103 5.15 11.83 0.60
N TYR A 104 5.78 10.68 0.32
CA TYR A 104 6.80 10.56 -0.73
C TYR A 104 6.28 10.96 -2.11
N TRP A 105 5.18 10.34 -2.58
CA TRP A 105 4.64 10.60 -3.92
C TRP A 105 4.14 12.04 -4.13
N PRO A 106 3.40 12.65 -3.18
CA PRO A 106 3.03 14.06 -3.27
C PRO A 106 4.24 14.98 -3.46
N PHE A 107 5.32 14.80 -2.67
CA PHE A 107 6.53 15.62 -2.81
C PHE A 107 7.28 15.31 -4.09
N TRP A 108 7.43 14.05 -4.47
CA TRP A 108 8.15 13.64 -5.69
C TRP A 108 7.47 14.16 -6.96
N LEU A 109 6.14 14.19 -6.99
CA LEU A 109 5.38 14.72 -8.11
C LEU A 109 5.46 16.25 -8.18
N ALA A 110 5.47 16.94 -7.03
CA ALA A 110 5.52 18.40 -6.95
C ALA A 110 6.91 19.00 -7.25
N GLN A 111 8.01 18.29 -6.96
CA GLN A 111 9.37 18.80 -7.17
C GLN A 111 9.82 18.71 -8.64
N THR A 112 10.58 19.72 -9.11
CA THR A 112 11.15 19.75 -10.46
C THR A 112 12.33 18.77 -10.60
N ASP A 113 13.25 18.77 -9.62
CA ASP A 113 14.33 17.79 -9.54
C ASP A 113 13.80 16.48 -8.97
N LYS A 114 13.83 15.38 -9.74
CA LYS A 114 13.27 14.07 -9.36
C LYS A 114 14.20 13.23 -8.46
N SER A 115 14.97 13.88 -7.60
CA SER A 115 15.92 13.23 -6.69
C SER A 115 15.25 12.65 -5.43
N LEU A 116 15.50 11.35 -5.16
CA LEU A 116 14.94 10.62 -4.00
C LEU A 116 15.32 11.26 -2.67
N ARG A 117 16.59 11.66 -2.54
CA ARG A 117 17.14 12.25 -1.31
C ARG A 117 16.42 13.54 -0.94
N THR A 118 16.14 14.37 -1.93
CA THR A 118 15.43 15.63 -1.74
C THR A 118 13.97 15.38 -1.36
N THR A 119 13.32 14.39 -1.96
CA THR A 119 11.95 13.99 -1.60
C THR A 119 11.85 13.58 -0.13
N TYR A 120 12.71 12.66 0.32
CA TYR A 120 12.69 12.21 1.71
C TYR A 120 13.08 13.33 2.69
N ALA A 121 14.04 14.19 2.32
CA ALA A 121 14.38 15.36 3.14
C ALA A 121 13.19 16.33 3.27
N ASN A 122 12.45 16.57 2.19
CA ASN A 122 11.26 17.42 2.21
C ASN A 122 10.12 16.79 3.02
N ALA A 123 9.88 15.48 2.86
CA ALA A 123 8.89 14.75 3.65
C ALA A 123 9.23 14.78 5.16
N ALA A 124 10.50 14.58 5.52
CA ALA A 124 10.95 14.66 6.90
C ALA A 124 10.79 16.08 7.47
N ARG A 125 11.20 17.11 6.72
CA ARG A 125 11.00 18.52 7.11
C ARG A 125 9.53 18.86 7.29
N PHE A 126 8.65 18.32 6.45
CA PHE A 126 7.21 18.50 6.58
C PHE A 126 6.67 17.87 7.86
N LEU A 127 7.04 16.62 8.16
CA LEU A 127 6.64 15.94 9.40
C LEU A 127 7.14 16.68 10.65
N LEU A 128 8.35 17.22 10.62
CA LEU A 128 8.92 17.99 11.73
C LEU A 128 8.23 19.35 11.93
N ARG A 129 7.82 20.02 10.84
CA ARG A 129 7.13 21.33 10.91
C ARG A 129 5.63 21.21 11.16
N HIS A 130 5.02 20.12 10.71
CA HIS A 130 3.58 19.87 10.81
C HIS A 130 3.29 18.47 11.36
N PRO A 131 3.71 18.17 12.60
CA PRO A 131 3.52 16.84 13.19
C PRO A 131 2.05 16.46 13.31
N GLY A 132 1.17 17.45 13.56
CA GLY A 132 -0.28 17.23 13.62
C GLY A 132 -0.86 16.72 12.30
N ALA A 133 -0.41 17.25 11.16
CA ALA A 133 -0.87 16.77 9.85
C ALA A 133 -0.38 15.34 9.57
N GLY A 134 0.87 15.02 9.96
CA GLY A 134 1.41 13.67 9.88
C GLY A 134 0.64 12.67 10.73
N LEU A 135 0.31 13.03 11.98
CA LEU A 135 -0.46 12.19 12.90
C LEU A 135 -1.90 11.99 12.42
N LEU A 136 -2.56 13.04 11.93
CA LEU A 136 -3.92 12.94 11.41
C LEU A 136 -3.97 12.01 10.20
N LEU A 137 -3.10 12.22 9.21
CA LEU A 137 -3.07 11.42 7.98
C LEU A 137 -2.61 9.98 8.27
N GLY A 138 -1.59 9.81 9.11
CA GLY A 138 -1.12 8.49 9.55
C GLY A 138 -2.19 7.74 10.35
N GLY A 139 -2.88 8.42 11.26
CA GLY A 139 -3.97 7.86 12.05
C GLY A 139 -5.15 7.45 11.16
N THR A 140 -5.53 8.29 10.18
CA THR A 140 -6.56 7.91 9.21
C THR A 140 -6.12 6.72 8.36
N ALA A 141 -4.87 6.67 7.92
CA ALA A 141 -4.34 5.53 7.16
C ALA A 141 -4.39 4.22 7.97
N VAL A 142 -3.98 4.26 9.25
CA VAL A 142 -4.06 3.10 10.16
C VAL A 142 -5.51 2.68 10.38
N LEU A 143 -6.40 3.62 10.65
CA LEU A 143 -7.83 3.34 10.85
C LEU A 143 -8.43 2.68 9.61
N VAL A 144 -8.17 3.24 8.42
CA VAL A 144 -8.64 2.67 7.14
C VAL A 144 -8.07 1.27 6.92
N LEU A 145 -6.79 1.04 7.23
CA LEU A 145 -6.17 -0.28 7.12
C LEU A 145 -6.83 -1.30 8.04
N LEU A 146 -7.04 -0.96 9.32
CA LEU A 146 -7.66 -1.84 10.31
C LEU A 146 -9.12 -2.17 9.94
N LEU A 147 -9.90 -1.18 9.52
CA LEU A 147 -11.25 -1.39 9.02
C LEU A 147 -11.23 -2.28 7.77
N SER A 148 -10.33 -2.02 6.83
CA SER A 148 -10.19 -2.83 5.61
C SER A 148 -9.88 -4.29 5.95
N LEU A 149 -8.92 -4.56 6.83
CA LEU A 149 -8.59 -5.92 7.27
C LEU A 149 -9.77 -6.58 7.99
N ARG A 150 -10.51 -5.84 8.82
CA ARG A 150 -11.66 -6.34 9.56
C ARG A 150 -12.84 -6.72 8.67
N PHE A 151 -13.09 -6.00 7.58
CA PHE A 151 -14.26 -6.24 6.73
C PHE A 151 -13.95 -7.06 5.48
N VAL A 152 -12.80 -6.83 4.84
CA VAL A 152 -12.46 -7.50 3.57
C VAL A 152 -12.09 -8.96 3.80
N LEU A 153 -11.26 -9.29 4.80
CA LEU A 153 -10.82 -10.68 5.03
C LEU A 153 -11.97 -11.63 5.38
N PRO A 154 -12.91 -11.31 6.29
CA PRO A 154 -14.03 -12.20 6.57
C PRO A 154 -14.97 -12.35 5.38
N LEU A 155 -15.17 -11.28 4.61
CA LEU A 155 -16.06 -11.27 3.47
C LEU A 155 -15.50 -12.11 2.31
N THR A 156 -14.20 -12.00 2.01
CA THR A 156 -13.55 -12.86 1.01
C THR A 156 -13.49 -14.31 1.45
N ALA A 157 -13.16 -14.58 2.72
CA ALA A 157 -13.19 -15.95 3.25
C ALA A 157 -14.59 -16.57 3.18
N GLY A 158 -15.63 -15.82 3.57
CA GLY A 158 -17.02 -16.26 3.48
C GLY A 158 -17.45 -16.55 2.04
N ALA A 159 -17.07 -15.68 1.09
CA ALA A 159 -17.37 -15.87 -0.33
C ALA A 159 -16.70 -17.13 -0.91
N VAL A 160 -15.43 -17.39 -0.57
CA VAL A 160 -14.72 -18.60 -1.02
C VAL A 160 -15.35 -19.86 -0.43
N CYS A 161 -15.67 -19.87 0.87
CA CYS A 161 -16.37 -20.99 1.50
C CYS A 161 -17.74 -21.25 0.86
N TRP A 162 -18.50 -20.21 0.56
CA TRP A 162 -19.79 -20.34 -0.11
C TRP A 162 -19.64 -20.89 -1.54
N LEU A 163 -18.69 -20.36 -2.34
CA LEU A 163 -18.40 -20.88 -3.67
C LEU A 163 -17.98 -22.36 -3.64
N ALA A 164 -17.17 -22.76 -2.66
CA ALA A 164 -16.79 -24.16 -2.47
C ALA A 164 -18.01 -25.04 -2.16
N LEU A 165 -18.90 -24.60 -1.27
CA LEU A 165 -20.15 -25.32 -0.95
C LEU A 165 -21.07 -25.44 -2.17
N VAL A 166 -21.24 -24.36 -2.94
CA VAL A 166 -22.03 -24.37 -4.18
C VAL A 166 -21.40 -25.32 -5.20
N GLY A 167 -20.08 -25.29 -5.35
CA GLY A 167 -19.36 -26.18 -6.26
C GLY A 167 -19.53 -27.66 -5.89
N VAL A 168 -19.33 -28.01 -4.61
CA VAL A 168 -19.49 -29.38 -4.11
C VAL A 168 -20.93 -29.87 -4.27
N THR A 169 -21.92 -29.03 -3.94
CA THR A 169 -23.35 -29.39 -4.07
C THR A 169 -23.81 -29.51 -5.52
N ALA A 170 -23.27 -28.69 -6.42
CA ALA A 170 -23.56 -28.79 -7.86
C ALA A 170 -23.02 -30.11 -8.43
N VAL A 171 -21.78 -30.49 -8.09
CA VAL A 171 -21.17 -31.75 -8.53
C VAL A 171 -21.90 -32.96 -7.94
N SER A 172 -22.23 -32.94 -6.64
CA SER A 172 -22.92 -34.05 -6.00
C SER A 172 -24.31 -34.29 -6.57
N ARG A 173 -25.05 -33.22 -6.91
CA ARG A 173 -26.34 -33.31 -7.60
C ARG A 173 -26.21 -33.82 -9.03
N ALA A 174 -25.14 -33.46 -9.74
CA ALA A 174 -24.90 -33.94 -11.10
C ALA A 174 -24.55 -35.44 -11.15
N LEU A 175 -23.89 -35.95 -10.11
CA LEU A 175 -23.49 -37.35 -9.99
C LEU A 175 -24.56 -38.24 -9.34
N ALA A 176 -25.61 -37.65 -8.76
CA ALA A 176 -26.70 -38.42 -8.17
C ALA A 176 -27.47 -39.19 -9.26
N PRO A 177 -27.68 -40.51 -9.10
CA PRO A 177 -28.45 -41.30 -10.07
C PRO A 177 -29.88 -40.75 -10.14
N ARG A 178 -30.36 -40.47 -11.35
CA ARG A 178 -31.75 -40.07 -11.59
C ARG A 178 -32.65 -41.27 -11.29
N THR A 179 -33.23 -41.30 -10.11
CA THR A 179 -34.35 -42.18 -9.74
C THR A 179 -35.67 -41.62 -10.22
#